data_AF-A0A963MVQ9-F1
#
_entry.id   AF-A0A963MVQ9-F1
#
_cell.length_a   1.000
_cell.length_b   1.000
_cell.length_c   1.000
_cell.angle_alpha   90.00
_cell.angle_beta   90.00
_cell.angle_gamma   90.00
#
_symmetry.space_group_name_H-M   'P 1'
#
loop_
_entity.id
_entity.type
_entity.pdbx_description
1 polymer ?
#
loop_
_entity_poly.entity_id
_entity_poly.type
_entity_poly.pdbx_seq_one_letter_code
_entity_poly.pdbx_strand_id
1 'polypeptide(L)' 'DALYDCLTDLSWLPAKGYVLILTNAAPDTCAAPILTDLLTDCCEHWQDRGVPFHVFAQTARSADAA' A
#
# COMPACT_ATOMS: atom_id res chain seq x y z
N ASP A 1 -3.80 -11.28 -1.80
CA ASP A 1 -2.78 -12.17 -2.39
C ASP A 1 -2.15 -11.57 -3.64
N ALA A 2 -2.81 -11.55 -4.81
CA ALA A 2 -2.19 -11.03 -6.04
C ALA A 2 -1.57 -9.62 -5.91
N LEU A 3 -2.24 -8.71 -5.18
CA LEU A 3 -1.68 -7.38 -4.90
C LEU A 3 -0.42 -7.45 -4.04
N TYR A 4 -0.40 -8.31 -3.02
CA TYR A 4 0.76 -8.52 -2.16
C TYR A 4 1.93 -9.05 -2.97
N ASP A 5 1.69 -10.05 -3.83
CA ASP A 5 2.73 -10.63 -4.70
C ASP A 5 3.33 -9.56 -5.62
N CYS A 6 2.48 -8.72 -6.23
CA CYS A 6 2.96 -7.62 -7.08
C CYS A 6 3.75 -6.55 -6.32
N LEU A 7 3.38 -6.24 -5.08
CA LEU A 7 4.04 -5.21 -4.28
C LEU A 7 5.31 -5.71 -3.60
N THR A 8 5.45 -7.03 -3.41
CA THR A 8 6.65 -7.67 -2.85
C THR A 8 7.63 -8.16 -3.93
N ASP A 9 7.19 -8.25 -5.19
CA ASP A 9 8.05 -8.46 -6.35
C ASP A 9 8.07 -7.25 -7.31
N LEU A 10 8.96 -6.31 -7.02
CA LEU A 10 9.28 -5.16 -7.88
C LEU A 10 10.58 -5.38 -8.65
N SER A 11 10.94 -6.64 -8.96
CA SER A 11 12.19 -6.97 -9.67
C SER A 11 12.34 -6.29 -11.03
N TRP A 12 11.23 -5.92 -11.66
CA TRP A 12 11.17 -5.18 -12.92
C TRP A 12 11.51 -3.69 -12.79
N LEU A 13 11.53 -3.14 -11.56
CA LEU A 13 11.84 -1.73 -11.27
C LEU A 13 12.87 -1.61 -10.13
N PRO A 14 14.15 -1.98 -10.34
CA PRO A 14 15.14 -1.97 -9.26
C PRO A 14 15.37 -0.55 -8.71
N ALA A 15 15.23 -0.39 -7.40
CA ALA A 15 15.48 0.88 -6.71
C ALA A 15 16.13 0.66 -5.33
N LYS A 16 16.65 1.74 -4.74
CA LYS A 16 17.15 1.74 -3.35
C LYS A 16 16.02 1.73 -2.31
N GLY A 17 14.77 1.86 -2.74
CA GLY A 17 13.58 1.94 -1.91
C GLY A 17 12.38 2.41 -2.74
N TYR A 18 11.18 2.22 -2.21
CA TYR A 18 9.91 2.50 -2.90
C TYR A 18 8.99 3.34 -2.02
N VAL A 19 8.23 4.22 -2.67
CA VAL A 19 7.15 4.96 -2.02
C VAL A 19 5.89 4.77 -2.86
N LEU A 20 4.86 4.18 -2.25
CA LEU A 20 3.54 4.01 -2.83
C LEU A 20 2.62 5.14 -2.36
N ILE A 21 2.14 5.96 -3.29
CA ILE A 21 1.18 7.03 -3.00
C ILE A 21 -0.16 6.64 -3.59
N LEU A 22 -1.11 6.30 -2.73
CA LEU A 22 -2.48 6.03 -3.11
C LEU A 22 -3.26 7.34 -3.10
N THR A 23 -3.55 7.85 -4.28
CA THR A 23 -4.40 9.03 -4.47
C THR A 23 -5.83 8.59 -4.70
N ASN A 24 -6.79 9.32 -4.13
CA ASN A 24 -8.23 9.02 -4.26
C ASN A 24 -8.60 7.58 -3.85
N ALA A 25 -7.96 7.05 -2.80
CA ALA A 25 -8.32 5.75 -2.27
C ALA A 25 -9.68 5.85 -1.59
N ALA A 26 -10.67 5.14 -2.13
CA ALA A 26 -12.02 5.02 -1.58
C ALA A 26 -12.39 3.54 -1.37
N PRO A 27 -11.63 2.77 -0.56
CA PRO A 27 -12.05 1.43 -0.19
C PRO A 27 -13.37 1.52 0.58
N ASP A 28 -14.25 0.54 0.39
CA ASP A 28 -15.41 0.41 1.26
C ASP A 28 -14.98 0.09 2.70
N THR A 29 -15.89 0.27 3.66
CA THR A 29 -15.59 0.10 5.09
C THR A 29 -15.13 -1.31 5.46
N CYS A 30 -15.51 -2.32 4.67
CA CYS A 30 -15.13 -3.71 4.87
C CYS A 30 -13.72 -4.00 4.33
N ALA A 31 -13.35 -3.41 3.20
CA ALA A 31 -12.07 -3.61 2.53
C ALA A 31 -10.96 -2.70 3.10
N ALA A 32 -11.30 -1.57 3.70
CA ALA A 32 -10.33 -0.65 4.30
C ALA A 32 -9.36 -1.32 5.30
N PRO A 33 -9.80 -2.11 6.30
CA PRO A 33 -8.88 -2.80 7.21
C PRO A 33 -8.04 -3.85 6.48
N ILE A 34 -8.65 -4.66 5.60
CA ILE A 34 -7.95 -5.69 4.82
C ILE A 34 -6.84 -5.08 3.95
N LEU A 35 -7.11 -3.96 3.30
CA LEU A 35 -6.14 -3.23 2.50
C LEU A 35 -5.01 -2.65 3.38
N THR A 36 -5.36 -2.13 4.56
CA THR A 36 -4.37 -1.59 5.50
C THR A 36 -3.43 -2.67 6.02
N ASP A 37 -3.97 -3.83 6.40
CA ASP A 37 -3.20 -4.99 6.86
C ASP A 37 -2.28 -5.48 5.75
N LEU A 38 -2.81 -5.68 4.53
CA LEU A 38 -2.01 -6.09 3.36
C LEU A 38 -0.86 -5.13 3.06
N LEU A 39 -1.10 -3.82 3.10
CA LEU A 39 -0.08 -2.81 2.85
C LEU A 39 0.96 -2.78 3.98
N THR A 40 0.56 -3.09 5.21
CA THR A 40 1.46 -3.23 6.36
C THR A 40 2.38 -4.44 6.17
N ASP A 41 1.83 -5.59 5.79
CA ASP A 41 2.60 -6.80 5.49
C ASP A 41 3.63 -6.55 4.36
N CYS A 42 3.26 -5.73 3.36
CA CYS A 42 4.19 -5.33 2.30
C CYS A 42 5.35 -4.48 2.85
N CYS A 43 5.08 -3.55 3.79
CA CYS A 43 6.12 -2.74 4.40
C CYS A 43 7.09 -3.61 5.20
N GLU A 44 6.57 -4.56 5.99
CA GLU A 44 7.37 -5.50 6.78
C GLU A 44 8.24 -6.39 5.88
N HIS A 45 7.67 -6.93 4.78
CA HIS A 45 8.40 -7.75 3.81
C HIS A 45 9.66 -7.06 3.27
N TRP A 46 9.56 -5.77 2.93
CA TRP A 46 10.70 -5.01 2.42
C TRP A 46 11.65 -4.55 3.51
N GLN A 47 11.13 -4.24 4.70
CA GLN A 47 11.93 -3.90 5.87
C GLN A 47 12.87 -5.04 6.26
N ASP A 48 12.38 -6.29 6.28
CA ASP A 48 13.18 -7.49 6.56
C ASP A 48 14.31 -7.70 5.55
N ARG A 49 14.17 -7.16 4.33
CA ARG A 49 15.18 -7.19 3.26
C ARG A 49 16.09 -5.97 3.26
N GLY A 50 15.92 -5.04 4.20
CA GLY A 50 16.69 -3.81 4.29
C GLY A 50 16.39 -2.79 3.20
N VAL A 51 15.22 -2.89 2.54
CA VAL A 51 14.78 -1.96 1.50
C VAL A 51 13.66 -1.08 2.07
N PRO A 52 13.82 0.26 2.08
CA PRO A 52 12.74 1.16 2.48
C PRO A 52 11.52 1.00 1.57
N PHE A 53 10.35 0.73 2.16
CA PHE A 53 9.05 0.72 1.47
C PHE A 53 8.05 1.50 2.32
N HIS A 54 7.51 2.58 1.78
CA HIS A 54 6.56 3.45 2.48
C HIS A 54 5.26 3.57 1.71
N VAL A 55 4.14 3.56 2.43
CA VAL A 55 2.82 3.74 1.83
C VAL A 55 2.17 4.99 2.41
N PHE A 56 1.68 5.86 1.54
CA PHE A 56 0.88 7.02 1.89
C PHE A 56 -0.46 6.92 1.19
N ALA A 57 -1.54 6.86 1.97
CA ALA A 57 -2.89 6.84 1.43
C ALA A 57 -3.59 8.16 1.72
N GLN A 58 -3.93 8.89 0.64
CA GLN A 58 -4.86 10.01 0.75
C GLN A 58 -6.27 9.43 0.64
N THR A 59 -6.94 9.32 1.77
CA THR A 59 -8.36 8.99 1.80
C THR A 59 -9.15 10.26 1.48
N ALA A 60 -10.04 10.17 0.49
CA ALA A 60 -11.07 11.18 0.35
C ALA A 60 -11.93 11.07 1.61
N ARG A 61 -11.84 12.06 2.51
CA ARG A 61 -12.83 12.20 3.58
C ARG A 61 -14.19 12.19 2.87
N SER A 62 -15.11 11.31 3.28
CA SER A 62 -16.48 11.27 2.77
C SER A 62 -17.15 12.61 3.06
N ALA A 63 -16.90 13.57 2.18
CA ALA A 63 -17.46 14.92 2.14
C ALA A 63 -18.11 15.07 0.76
N ASP A 64 -19.08 14.20 0.50
CA ASP A 64 -20.24 14.51 -0.32
C ASP A 64 -21.35 13.52 0.06
N ALA A 65 -21.79 13.66 1.31
CA ALA A 65 -23.10 13.19 1.76
C ALA A 65 -23.79 14.43 2.35
N ALA A 66 -24.07 15.40 1.48
CA ALA A 66 -24.90 16.56 1.76
C ALA A 66 -26.12 16.52 0.83
#